data_AF-A0A924Y587-F1
#
_entry.id   AF-A0A924Y587-F1
#
_cell.length_a   1.000
_cell.length_b   1.000
_cell.length_c   1.000
_cell.angle_alpha   90.00
_cell.angle_beta   90.00
_cell.angle_gamma   90.00
#
_symmetry.space_group_name_H-M   'P 1'
#
loop_
_entity.id
_entity.type
_entity.pdbx_description
1 polymer ?
#
loop_
_entity_poly.entity_id
_entity_poly.type
_entity_poly.pdbx_seq_one_letter_code
_entity_poly.pdbx_strand_id
1 'polypeptide(L)'
;MQAIGYTEHGHRHAGIVATIARSILTSLGHGERTAELAAIAGYLHDIGCVVNRRGHVEAGALISFSILSDLRMEPLEIAEIVGAVGNHEEPDGVPINPVAAAVIIADKSDVHYSRVQNTSPQDYDIHDRVNGSVKKSFLRVDPETKRIRLELEIDIGIASVMEYFEIFITRMALCRKAAAKLGCTYLVSINGHDV
;
A
#
# COMPACT_ATOMS: atom_id res chain seq x y z
N MET A 1 -12.09 -11.15 10.32
CA MET A 1 -11.27 -9.93 10.32
C MET A 1 -12.08 -8.64 10.51
N GLN A 2 -13.38 -8.69 10.84
CA GLN A 2 -14.20 -7.50 11.17
C GLN A 2 -13.90 -6.88 12.55
N ALA A 3 -13.13 -7.56 13.41
CA ALA A 3 -12.92 -7.18 14.80
C ALA A 3 -11.63 -6.37 15.05
N ILE A 4 -10.86 -6.07 14.00
CA ILE A 4 -9.61 -5.33 14.11
C ILE A 4 -9.89 -3.97 13.49
N GLY A 5 -10.25 -3.01 14.35
CA GLY A 5 -10.72 -1.69 13.95
C GLY A 5 -9.88 -1.06 12.83
N TYR A 6 -10.62 -0.39 11.94
CA TYR A 6 -10.19 0.39 10.80
C TYR A 6 -9.68 -0.39 9.59
N THR A 7 -10.38 -0.16 8.46
CA THR A 7 -10.07 -0.60 7.10
C THR A 7 -10.02 -2.11 6.81
N GLU A 8 -10.58 -2.52 5.66
CA GLU A 8 -10.60 -3.92 5.23
C GLU A 8 -9.19 -4.44 4.92
N HIS A 9 -8.56 -5.15 5.85
CA HIS A 9 -7.28 -5.87 5.65
C HIS A 9 -7.48 -7.35 5.23
N GLY A 10 -8.61 -7.64 4.58
CA GLY A 10 -8.99 -8.99 4.16
C GLY A 10 -8.41 -9.37 2.79
N HIS A 11 -8.88 -10.51 2.26
CA HIS A 11 -8.40 -11.07 0.98
C HIS A 11 -8.57 -10.12 -0.21
N ARG A 12 -9.55 -9.21 -0.18
CA ARG A 12 -9.74 -8.24 -1.27
C ARG A 12 -8.60 -7.24 -1.28
N HIS A 13 -8.30 -6.62 -0.15
CA HIS A 13 -7.17 -5.69 -0.03
C HIS A 13 -5.83 -6.35 -0.38
N ALA A 14 -5.54 -7.52 0.19
CA ALA A 14 -4.32 -8.27 -0.13
C ALA A 14 -4.18 -8.55 -1.64
N GLY A 15 -5.29 -8.92 -2.31
CA GLY A 15 -5.32 -9.14 -3.76
C GLY A 15 -5.10 -7.87 -4.59
N ILE A 16 -5.65 -6.72 -4.15
CA ILE A 16 -5.45 -5.42 -4.80
C ILE A 16 -3.98 -5.00 -4.67
N VAL A 17 -3.42 -5.04 -3.46
CA VAL A 17 -2.02 -4.66 -3.21
C VAL A 17 -1.07 -5.55 -4.01
N ALA A 18 -1.27 -6.86 -4.02
CA ALA A 18 -0.46 -7.79 -4.81
C ALA A 18 -0.48 -7.45 -6.32
N THR A 19 -1.68 -7.15 -6.84
CA THR A 19 -1.87 -6.83 -8.27
C THR A 19 -1.20 -5.51 -8.65
N ILE A 20 -1.40 -4.46 -7.83
CA ILE A 20 -0.80 -3.15 -8.07
C ILE A 20 0.72 -3.21 -7.93
N ALA A 21 1.24 -3.89 -6.91
CA ALA A 21 2.69 -4.01 -6.69
C ALA A 21 3.39 -4.69 -7.89
N ARG A 22 2.80 -5.77 -8.41
CA ARG A 22 3.27 -6.39 -9.66
C ARG A 22 3.21 -5.43 -10.83
N SER A 23 2.06 -4.77 -11.02
CA SER A 23 1.85 -3.84 -12.13
C SER A 23 2.86 -2.69 -12.14
N ILE A 24 3.20 -2.13 -10.97
CA ILE A 24 4.21 -1.07 -10.87
C ILE A 24 5.54 -1.54 -11.44
N LEU A 25 6.03 -2.71 -11.01
CA LEU A 25 7.32 -3.22 -11.43
C LEU A 25 7.33 -3.65 -12.90
N THR A 26 6.28 -4.31 -13.39
CA THR A 26 6.18 -4.67 -14.80
C THR A 26 6.10 -3.43 -15.69
N SER A 27 5.32 -2.41 -15.30
CA SER A 27 5.22 -1.15 -16.07
C SER A 27 6.54 -0.40 -16.14
N LEU A 28 7.38 -0.50 -15.11
CA LEU A 28 8.72 0.12 -15.07
C LEU A 28 9.81 -0.74 -15.74
N GLY A 29 9.47 -1.90 -16.29
CA GLY A 29 10.39 -2.77 -17.03
C GLY A 29 11.29 -3.64 -16.15
N HIS A 30 10.93 -3.87 -14.88
CA HIS A 30 11.61 -4.86 -14.05
C HIS A 30 11.27 -6.29 -14.53
N GLY A 31 12.16 -7.24 -14.24
CA GLY A 31 11.97 -8.63 -14.63
C GLY A 31 10.72 -9.28 -14.00
N GLU A 32 10.10 -10.22 -14.72
CA GLU A 32 8.88 -10.91 -14.28
C GLU A 32 9.02 -11.52 -12.88
N ARG A 33 10.19 -12.10 -12.56
CA ARG A 33 10.40 -12.70 -11.24
C ARG A 33 10.36 -11.67 -10.12
N THR A 34 11.02 -10.52 -10.27
CA THR A 34 10.97 -9.43 -9.28
C THR A 34 9.55 -8.89 -9.11
N ALA A 35 8.80 -8.77 -10.20
CA ALA A 35 7.39 -8.36 -10.13
C ALA A 35 6.49 -9.39 -9.43
N GLU A 36 6.77 -10.69 -9.60
CA GLU A 36 6.10 -11.77 -8.88
C GLU A 36 6.43 -11.74 -7.38
N LEU A 37 7.68 -11.49 -6.99
CA LEU A 37 8.04 -11.30 -5.58
C LEU A 37 7.29 -10.13 -4.95
N ALA A 38 7.07 -9.04 -5.70
CA ALA A 38 6.24 -7.92 -5.25
C ALA A 38 4.76 -8.28 -5.09
N ALA A 39 4.20 -9.13 -5.96
CA ALA A 39 2.86 -9.67 -5.76
C ALA A 39 2.78 -10.54 -4.50
N ILE A 40 3.74 -11.44 -4.27
CA ILE A 40 3.75 -12.31 -3.09
C ILE A 40 3.87 -11.46 -1.82
N ALA A 41 4.82 -10.51 -1.78
CA ALA A 41 4.98 -9.59 -0.67
C ALA A 41 3.74 -8.74 -0.44
N GLY A 42 3.14 -8.20 -1.50
CA GLY A 42 1.89 -7.44 -1.42
C GLY A 42 0.71 -8.27 -0.92
N TYR A 43 0.65 -9.57 -1.19
CA TYR A 43 -0.39 -10.44 -0.63
C TYR A 43 -0.18 -10.74 0.86
N LEU A 44 1.08 -10.84 1.29
CA LEU A 44 1.45 -11.21 2.66
C LEU A 44 1.64 -10.03 3.61
N HIS A 45 1.73 -8.78 3.12
CA HIS A 45 2.20 -7.63 3.91
C HIS A 45 1.48 -7.44 5.25
N ASP A 46 0.17 -7.66 5.28
CA ASP A 46 -0.66 -7.50 6.47
C ASP A 46 -0.94 -8.82 7.23
N ILE A 47 -0.32 -9.95 6.88
CA ILE A 47 -0.60 -11.24 7.51
C ILE A 47 -0.36 -11.22 9.04
N GLY A 48 0.56 -10.38 9.50
CA GLY A 48 0.85 -10.17 10.92
C GLY A 48 -0.32 -9.58 11.71
N CYS A 49 -1.31 -8.97 11.05
CA CYS A 49 -2.52 -8.46 11.69
C CYS A 49 -3.34 -9.57 12.36
N VAL A 50 -3.14 -10.85 12.00
CA VAL A 50 -3.74 -11.99 12.72
C VAL A 50 -3.28 -12.06 14.20
N VAL A 51 -2.08 -11.55 14.49
CA VAL A 51 -1.51 -11.49 15.84
C VAL A 51 -1.94 -10.19 16.51
N ASN A 52 -1.59 -9.04 15.91
CA ASN A 52 -1.97 -7.71 16.38
C ASN A 52 -1.73 -6.67 15.28
N ARG A 53 -2.45 -5.54 15.28
CA ARG A 53 -2.15 -4.40 14.39
C ARG A 53 -0.85 -3.70 14.79
N ARG A 54 -0.56 -3.59 16.08
CA ARG A 54 0.74 -3.07 16.55
C ARG A 54 1.79 -4.16 16.39
N GLY A 55 2.87 -3.84 15.69
CA GLY A 55 3.94 -4.79 15.40
C GLY A 55 3.59 -5.81 14.30
N HIS A 56 2.57 -5.51 13.47
CA HIS A 56 2.15 -6.41 12.40
C HIS A 56 3.22 -6.59 11.33
N VAL A 57 4.09 -5.60 11.12
CA VAL A 57 5.16 -5.68 10.13
C VAL A 57 6.21 -6.71 10.54
N GLU A 58 6.62 -6.73 11.82
CA GLU A 58 7.59 -7.68 12.35
C GLU A 58 6.99 -9.09 12.44
N ALA A 59 5.75 -9.20 12.95
CA ALA A 59 5.05 -10.48 13.00
C ALA A 59 4.81 -11.04 11.59
N GLY A 60 4.39 -10.19 10.64
CA GLY A 60 4.16 -10.55 9.25
C GLY A 60 5.42 -11.02 8.55
N ALA A 61 6.56 -10.35 8.80
CA ALA A 61 7.87 -10.74 8.30
C ALA A 61 8.26 -12.15 8.79
N LEU A 62 8.12 -12.44 10.08
CA LEU A 62 8.46 -13.75 10.66
C LEU A 62 7.53 -14.88 10.18
N ILE A 63 6.22 -14.60 10.09
CA ILE A 63 5.24 -15.57 9.57
C ILE A 63 5.53 -15.87 8.09
N SER A 64 5.77 -14.83 7.29
CA SER A 64 6.11 -14.98 5.87
C SER A 64 7.40 -15.78 5.69
N PHE A 65 8.43 -15.51 6.49
CA PHE A 65 9.68 -16.27 6.47
C PHE A 65 9.43 -17.77 6.71
N SER A 66 8.65 -18.11 7.74
CA SER A 66 8.32 -19.51 8.05
C SER A 66 7.59 -20.19 6.90
N ILE A 67 6.51 -19.59 6.40
CA ILE A 67 5.68 -20.16 5.32
C ILE A 67 6.52 -20.39 4.06
N LEU A 68 7.29 -19.39 3.64
CA LEU A 68 8.07 -19.47 2.40
C LEU A 68 9.25 -20.44 2.53
N SER A 69 9.84 -20.55 3.73
CA SER A 69 10.88 -21.54 4.03
C SER A 69 10.32 -22.97 3.94
N ASP A 70 9.14 -23.22 4.50
CA ASP A 70 8.47 -24.52 4.44
C ASP A 70 8.12 -24.92 3.00
N LEU A 71 7.78 -23.92 2.16
CA LEU A 71 7.57 -24.09 0.72
C LEU A 71 8.87 -24.24 -0.08
N ARG A 72 10.03 -24.21 0.57
CA ARG A 72 11.37 -24.34 -0.06
C ARG A 72 11.64 -23.27 -1.12
N MET A 73 11.12 -22.06 -0.92
CA MET A 73 11.47 -20.90 -1.74
C MET A 73 12.96 -20.56 -1.60
N GLU A 74 13.55 -19.94 -2.62
CA GLU A 74 14.97 -19.60 -2.61
C GLU A 74 15.26 -18.53 -1.52
N PRO A 75 16.31 -18.68 -0.70
CA PRO A 75 16.58 -17.78 0.42
C PRO A 75 16.71 -16.29 0.10
N LEU A 76 17.33 -15.89 -1.02
CA LEU A 76 17.41 -14.48 -1.42
C LEU A 76 16.03 -13.92 -1.76
N GLU A 77 15.18 -14.70 -2.43
CA GLU A 77 13.80 -14.29 -2.72
C GLU A 77 12.95 -14.14 -1.45
N ILE A 78 13.12 -15.05 -0.48
CA ILE A 78 12.50 -14.92 0.85
C ILE A 78 12.97 -13.61 1.49
N ALA A 79 14.26 -13.29 1.42
CA ALA A 79 14.79 -12.06 1.99
C ALA A 79 14.20 -10.80 1.32
N GLU A 80 13.96 -10.82 0.00
CA GLU A 80 13.28 -9.71 -0.68
C GLU A 80 11.84 -9.53 -0.22
N ILE A 81 11.08 -10.62 -0.10
CA ILE A 81 9.68 -10.59 0.33
C ILE A 81 9.58 -10.15 1.79
N VAL A 82 10.30 -10.80 2.69
CA VAL A 82 10.30 -10.50 4.13
C VAL A 82 10.79 -9.07 4.38
N GLY A 83 11.80 -8.63 3.62
CA GLY A 83 12.26 -7.26 3.64
C GLY A 83 11.18 -6.26 3.23
N ALA A 84 10.39 -6.56 2.21
CA ALA A 84 9.25 -5.73 1.82
C ALA A 84 8.14 -5.71 2.90
N VAL A 85 7.76 -6.87 3.42
CA VAL A 85 6.74 -6.99 4.48
C VAL A 85 7.17 -6.26 5.75
N GLY A 86 8.42 -6.40 6.18
CA GLY A 86 8.90 -5.76 7.42
C GLY A 86 9.05 -4.24 7.35
N ASN A 87 9.02 -3.64 6.15
CA ASN A 87 9.33 -2.22 5.95
C ASN A 87 8.21 -1.42 5.29
N HIS A 88 7.00 -1.96 5.16
CA HIS A 88 5.96 -1.33 4.37
C HIS A 88 5.16 -0.23 5.10
N GLU A 89 5.17 -0.16 6.43
CA GLU A 89 4.32 0.73 7.24
C GLU A 89 5.09 1.90 7.86
N GLU A 90 4.45 3.07 7.96
CA GLU A 90 4.95 4.24 8.68
C GLU A 90 4.91 4.07 10.21
N PRO A 91 5.76 4.79 10.98
CA PRO A 91 6.77 5.77 10.52
C PRO A 91 8.11 5.14 10.16
N ASP A 92 8.33 3.87 10.51
CA ASP A 92 9.65 3.22 10.47
C ASP A 92 9.96 2.56 9.11
N GLY A 93 8.97 2.47 8.22
CA GLY A 93 9.11 1.85 6.90
C GLY A 93 10.17 2.50 6.00
N VAL A 94 10.91 1.64 5.30
CA VAL A 94 11.99 2.03 4.37
C VAL A 94 11.91 1.22 3.07
N PRO A 95 11.89 1.86 1.88
CA PRO A 95 11.94 1.16 0.60
C PRO A 95 13.35 0.61 0.32
N ILE A 96 13.71 -0.49 0.98
CA ILE A 96 15.08 -1.04 0.95
C ILE A 96 15.46 -1.66 -0.40
N ASN A 97 14.49 -2.13 -1.18
CA ASN A 97 14.65 -2.70 -2.52
C ASN A 97 13.44 -2.35 -3.43
N PRO A 98 13.46 -2.67 -4.73
CA PRO A 98 12.34 -2.39 -5.63
C PRO A 98 11.02 -3.08 -5.22
N VAL A 99 11.08 -4.28 -4.66
CA VAL A 99 9.92 -5.04 -4.16
C VAL A 99 9.22 -4.28 -3.04
N ALA A 100 9.97 -3.86 -2.02
CA ALA A 100 9.48 -3.05 -0.90
C ALA A 100 8.90 -1.72 -1.38
N ALA A 101 9.57 -1.05 -2.32
CA ALA A 101 9.08 0.20 -2.87
C ALA A 101 7.73 0.04 -3.59
N ALA A 102 7.56 -1.02 -4.38
CA ALA A 102 6.31 -1.30 -5.06
C ALA A 102 5.18 -1.63 -4.08
N VAL A 103 5.45 -2.45 -3.05
CA VAL A 103 4.46 -2.81 -2.02
C VAL A 103 4.01 -1.59 -1.22
N ILE A 104 4.93 -0.72 -0.81
CA ILE A 104 4.61 0.54 -0.12
C ILE A 104 3.63 1.38 -0.94
N ILE A 105 3.96 1.63 -2.21
CA ILE A 105 3.11 2.46 -3.07
C ILE A 105 1.75 1.78 -3.27
N ALA A 106 1.75 0.48 -3.53
CA ALA A 106 0.53 -0.29 -3.77
C ALA A 106 -0.43 -0.23 -2.57
N ASP A 107 0.05 -0.53 -1.37
CA ASP A 107 -0.76 -0.50 -0.14
C ASP A 107 -1.31 0.92 0.12
N LYS A 108 -0.45 1.93 0.08
CA LYS A 108 -0.85 3.31 0.39
C LYS A 108 -1.73 3.94 -0.69
N SER A 109 -1.79 3.34 -1.89
CA SER A 109 -2.66 3.78 -2.99
C SER A 109 -4.09 3.22 -2.93
N ASP A 110 -4.35 2.20 -2.12
CA ASP A 110 -5.70 1.63 -1.94
C ASP A 110 -6.55 2.49 -0.99
N VAL A 111 -6.81 3.73 -1.40
CA VAL A 111 -7.69 4.69 -0.71
C VAL A 111 -9.03 4.70 -1.43
N HIS A 112 -10.09 4.20 -0.81
CA HIS A 112 -11.40 4.08 -1.47
C HIS A 112 -12.53 3.90 -0.45
N TYR A 113 -13.75 4.33 -0.78
CA TYR A 113 -14.91 4.17 0.12
C TYR A 113 -15.16 2.72 0.54
N SER A 114 -14.84 1.75 -0.32
CA SER A 114 -14.99 0.32 -0.02
C SER A 114 -14.07 -0.17 1.11
N ARG A 115 -13.12 0.65 1.55
CA ARG A 115 -12.28 0.38 2.73
C ARG A 115 -13.01 0.69 4.03
N VAL A 116 -14.05 1.53 4.01
CA VAL A 116 -14.81 1.89 5.20
C VAL A 116 -15.70 0.71 5.60
N GLN A 117 -15.35 0.05 6.71
CA GLN A 117 -16.14 -1.06 7.26
C GLN A 117 -17.15 -0.60 8.31
N ASN A 118 -16.98 0.60 8.87
CA ASN A 118 -17.93 1.17 9.81
C ASN A 118 -19.25 1.46 9.09
N THR A 119 -20.34 0.83 9.54
CA THR A 119 -21.67 1.01 8.95
C THR A 119 -22.44 2.19 9.53
N SER A 120 -21.91 2.83 10.57
CA SER A 120 -22.54 3.94 11.29
C SER A 120 -21.81 5.25 11.00
N PRO A 121 -22.31 6.10 10.07
CA PRO A 121 -21.69 7.39 9.76
C PRO A 121 -21.49 8.33 10.96
N GLN A 122 -22.27 8.12 12.03
CA GLN A 122 -22.20 8.88 13.28
C GLN A 122 -20.94 8.58 14.10
N ASP A 123 -20.33 7.41 13.89
CA ASP A 123 -19.13 6.94 14.59
C ASP A 123 -17.87 7.04 13.73
N TYR A 124 -17.94 7.72 12.58
CA TYR A 124 -16.80 7.85 11.67
C TYR A 124 -15.73 8.71 12.32
N ASP A 125 -14.52 8.17 12.36
CA ASP A 125 -13.34 8.99 12.61
C ASP A 125 -12.90 9.72 11.33
N ILE A 126 -11.79 10.45 11.42
CA ILE A 126 -11.28 11.21 10.28
C ILE A 126 -10.83 10.30 9.13
N HIS A 127 -10.35 9.07 9.42
CA HIS A 127 -9.96 8.09 8.39
C HIS A 127 -11.17 7.53 7.65
N ASP A 128 -12.25 7.19 8.36
CA ASP A 128 -13.50 6.71 7.78
C ASP A 128 -14.15 7.79 6.93
N ARG A 129 -14.16 9.05 7.39
CA ARG A 129 -14.66 10.19 6.61
C ARG A 129 -13.87 10.41 5.33
N VAL A 130 -12.53 10.40 5.40
CA VAL A 130 -11.69 10.63 4.22
C VAL A 130 -11.74 9.45 3.25
N ASN A 131 -11.68 8.20 3.71
CA ASN A 131 -11.86 7.06 2.81
C ASN A 131 -13.28 7.06 2.21
N GLY A 132 -14.29 7.37 3.02
CA GLY A 132 -15.69 7.45 2.59
C GLY A 132 -15.96 8.57 1.58
N SER A 133 -15.15 9.63 1.54
CA SER A 133 -15.27 10.68 0.53
C SER A 133 -14.68 10.27 -0.83
N VAL A 134 -13.80 9.27 -0.88
CA VAL A 134 -13.08 8.88 -2.10
C VAL A 134 -13.95 7.95 -2.96
N LYS A 135 -14.49 8.50 -4.05
CA LYS A 135 -15.36 7.82 -5.02
C LYS A 135 -14.58 7.03 -6.07
N LYS A 136 -13.38 7.49 -6.41
CA LYS A 136 -12.45 6.80 -7.32
C LYS A 136 -11.03 6.99 -6.84
N SER A 137 -10.23 5.93 -6.97
CA SER A 137 -8.79 5.96 -6.78
C SER A 137 -8.13 5.16 -7.90
N PHE A 138 -7.12 5.76 -8.52
CA PHE A 138 -6.38 5.14 -9.60
C PHE A 138 -4.89 5.47 -9.47
N LEU A 139 -4.04 4.44 -9.59
CA LEU A 139 -2.60 4.62 -9.62
C LEU A 139 -2.09 4.50 -11.06
N ARG A 140 -1.58 5.60 -11.61
CA ARG A 140 -1.00 5.65 -12.96
C ARG A 140 0.51 5.57 -12.88
N VAL A 141 1.10 4.63 -13.61
CA VAL A 141 2.56 4.50 -13.76
C VAL A 141 2.93 4.90 -15.19
N ASP A 142 3.75 5.94 -15.30
CA ASP A 142 4.28 6.44 -16.56
C ASP A 142 5.79 6.16 -16.61
N PRO A 143 6.23 5.13 -17.34
CA PRO A 143 7.64 4.76 -17.44
C PRO A 143 8.48 5.73 -18.27
N GLU A 144 7.86 6.48 -19.19
CA GLU A 144 8.54 7.43 -20.08
C GLU A 144 8.93 8.69 -19.30
N THR A 145 7.98 9.24 -18.54
CA THR A 145 8.22 10.44 -17.73
C THR A 145 8.72 10.13 -16.31
N LYS A 146 8.86 8.84 -15.96
CA LYS A 146 9.27 8.35 -14.64
C LYS A 146 8.38 8.91 -13.53
N ARG A 147 7.07 8.83 -13.71
CA ARG A 147 6.06 9.34 -12.75
C ARG A 147 5.14 8.23 -12.28
N ILE A 148 4.86 8.21 -10.99
CA ILE A 148 3.82 7.39 -10.38
C ILE A 148 2.82 8.36 -9.76
N ARG A 149 1.58 8.37 -10.26
CA ARG A 149 0.56 9.33 -9.87
C ARG A 149 -0.64 8.63 -9.25
N LEU A 150 -1.00 9.01 -8.02
CA LEU A 150 -2.28 8.65 -7.40
C LEU A 150 -3.32 9.70 -7.77
N GLU A 151 -4.34 9.30 -8.53
CA GLU A 151 -5.47 10.13 -8.95
C GLU A 151 -6.68 9.79 -8.07
N LEU A 152 -7.19 10.77 -7.33
CA LEU A 152 -8.34 10.62 -6.42
C LEU A 152 -9.49 11.52 -6.87
N GLU A 153 -10.70 10.96 -6.85
CA GLU A 153 -11.95 11.73 -6.94
C GLU A 153 -12.61 11.72 -5.57
N ILE A 154 -12.65 12.87 -4.91
CA ILE A 154 -13.18 13.02 -3.55
C ILE A 154 -14.44 13.89 -3.51
N ASP A 155 -15.37 13.51 -2.65
CA ASP A 155 -16.53 14.34 -2.30
C ASP A 155 -16.15 15.37 -1.23
N ILE A 156 -15.92 16.61 -1.68
CA ILE A 156 -15.56 17.73 -0.80
C ILE A 156 -16.69 18.14 0.17
N GLY A 157 -17.93 17.64 -0.03
CA GLY A 157 -19.01 17.80 0.94
C GLY A 157 -18.86 16.88 2.16
N ILE A 158 -18.06 15.82 2.06
CA ILE A 158 -17.81 14.84 3.13
C ILE A 158 -16.49 15.12 3.84
N ALA A 159 -15.42 15.33 3.08
CA ALA A 159 -14.09 15.65 3.61
C ALA A 159 -13.35 16.62 2.68
N SER A 160 -12.68 17.60 3.28
CA SER A 160 -11.85 18.56 2.58
C SER A 160 -10.51 17.97 2.15
N VAL A 161 -9.86 18.64 1.18
CA VAL A 161 -8.50 18.30 0.75
C VAL A 161 -7.50 18.41 1.92
N MET A 162 -7.70 19.38 2.82
CA MET A 162 -6.82 19.55 3.99
C MET A 162 -6.94 18.39 4.98
N GLU A 163 -8.15 17.90 5.25
CA GLU A 163 -8.38 16.72 6.10
C GLU A 163 -7.76 15.46 5.47
N TYR A 164 -7.78 15.34 4.14
CA TYR A 164 -7.03 14.27 3.47
C TYR A 164 -5.53 14.37 3.79
N PHE A 165 -4.91 15.54 3.65
CA PHE A 165 -3.50 15.69 3.94
C PHE A 165 -3.13 15.46 5.40
N GLU A 166 -3.96 15.89 6.35
CA GLU A 166 -3.69 15.73 7.78
C GLU A 166 -3.41 14.27 8.15
N ILE A 167 -4.14 13.34 7.51
CA ILE A 167 -4.02 11.91 7.77
C ILE A 167 -2.96 11.25 6.88
N PHE A 168 -2.87 11.67 5.61
CA PHE A 168 -2.09 10.96 4.60
C PHE A 168 -0.69 11.54 4.40
N ILE A 169 -0.30 12.63 5.06
CA ILE A 169 1.01 13.26 4.83
C ILE A 169 2.19 12.31 5.08
N THR A 170 2.13 11.51 6.14
CA THR A 170 3.18 10.51 6.47
C THR A 170 3.21 9.40 5.42
N ARG A 171 2.03 8.93 4.99
CA ARG A 171 1.86 7.95 3.92
C ARG A 171 2.43 8.43 2.59
N MET A 172 2.11 9.66 2.21
CA MET A 172 2.63 10.30 1.00
C MET A 172 4.14 10.49 1.07
N ALA A 173 4.69 10.82 2.24
CA ALA A 173 6.14 10.92 2.42
C ALA A 173 6.85 9.57 2.19
N LEU A 174 6.26 8.47 2.67
CA LEU A 174 6.80 7.13 2.42
C LEU A 174 6.68 6.74 0.94
N CYS A 175 5.53 6.99 0.30
CA CYS A 175 5.35 6.79 -1.14
C CYS A 175 6.36 7.58 -1.99
N ARG A 176 6.70 8.82 -1.60
CA ARG A 176 7.73 9.62 -2.27
C ARG A 176 9.11 8.98 -2.16
N LYS A 177 9.49 8.45 -0.99
CA LYS A 177 10.75 7.70 -0.81
C LYS A 177 10.75 6.43 -1.67
N ALA A 178 9.63 5.72 -1.71
CA ALA A 178 9.48 4.50 -2.48
C ALA A 178 9.56 4.76 -4.00
N ALA A 179 8.88 5.78 -4.51
CA ALA A 179 9.00 6.14 -5.91
C ALA A 179 10.44 6.54 -6.27
N ALA A 180 11.12 7.29 -5.40
CA ALA A 180 12.52 7.65 -5.62
C ALA A 180 13.43 6.40 -5.69
N LYS A 181 13.17 5.36 -4.88
CA LYS A 181 13.87 4.07 -4.96
C LYS A 181 13.69 3.38 -6.32
N LEU A 182 12.53 3.56 -6.94
CA LEU A 182 12.22 3.08 -8.30
C LEU A 182 12.67 4.04 -9.41
N GLY A 183 13.42 5.10 -9.08
CA GLY A 183 13.85 6.12 -10.03
C GLY A 183 12.69 6.96 -10.59
N CYS A 184 11.59 7.07 -9.85
CA CYS A 184 10.38 7.77 -10.24
C CYS A 184 10.04 8.92 -9.28
N THR A 185 9.20 9.84 -9.74
CA THR A 185 8.59 10.88 -8.91
C THR A 185 7.17 10.46 -8.53
N TYR A 186 6.84 10.51 -7.23
CA TYR A 186 5.48 10.29 -6.76
C TYR A 186 4.68 11.60 -6.79
N LEU A 187 3.46 11.55 -7.32
CA LEU A 187 2.54 12.68 -7.45
C LEU A 187 1.16 12.28 -6.96
N VAL A 188 0.39 13.25 -6.45
CA VAL A 188 -1.02 13.04 -6.14
C VAL A 188 -1.85 14.10 -6.85
N SER A 189 -2.99 13.68 -7.40
CA SER A 189 -3.97 14.55 -8.02
C SER A 189 -5.31 14.31 -7.36
N ILE A 190 -5.98 15.38 -6.93
CA ILE A 190 -7.30 15.30 -6.29
C ILE A 190 -8.27 16.14 -7.12
N ASN A 191 -9.36 15.51 -7.57
CA ASN A 191 -10.37 16.14 -8.43
C ASN A 191 -9.77 16.82 -9.69
N GLY A 192 -8.72 16.23 -10.26
CA GLY A 192 -8.04 16.73 -11.45
C GLY A 192 -6.99 17.83 -11.21
N HIS A 193 -6.72 18.17 -9.95
CA HIS A 193 -5.70 19.15 -9.58
C HIS A 193 -4.50 18.47 -8.94
N ASP A 194 -3.30 18.76 -9.43
CA ASP A 194 -2.04 18.29 -8.84
C ASP A 194 -1.80 18.98 -7.50
N VAL A 195 -1.35 18.21 -6.52
CA VAL A 195 -1.24 18.63 -5.11
C VAL A 195 0.09 18.21 -4.50
#